data_AF-A0A1Y1UTZ0-F1
#
_entry.id   AF-A0A1Y1UTZ0-F1
#
_cell.length_a   1.000
_cell.length_b   1.000
_cell.length_c   1.000
_cell.angle_alpha   90.00
_cell.angle_beta   90.00
_cell.angle_gamma   90.00
#
_symmetry.space_group_name_H-M   'P 1'
#
loop_
_entity.id
_entity.type
_entity.pdbx_description
1 polymer ?
#
loop_
_entity_poly.entity_id
_entity_poly.type
_entity_poly.pdbx_seq_one_letter_code
_entity_poly.pdbx_strand_id
1 'polypeptide(L)'
;MRIINLFIILIVSVSSYANSVKFLRRDVTANNEELLKINLSEECRMEYENSEYIKCSPSITLTNYKDTCSDFKSEKCQNFYKDPLKYYPICKDSPIFAEIYQPTMIKTILQTYDTLCQTDENGELCPFSLHLMTNNSGGADVLNAQCKSKKCTESLIKVYKDVSIDQYATLESSSQTTGSFTYEDISAKNELISMLESNECQSLHSTSDTTTVKTNTTLLVLLSLLLLLFFH
;
A
#
# COMPACT_ATOMS: atom_id res chain seq x y z
N MET A 1 9.57 -46.37 5.15
CA MET A 1 9.91 -45.33 6.14
C MET A 1 10.48 -44.04 5.53
N ARG A 2 11.49 -44.09 4.64
CA ARG A 2 12.10 -42.85 4.08
C ARG A 2 11.15 -41.96 3.26
N ILE A 3 10.19 -42.55 2.54
CA ILE A 3 9.21 -41.81 1.73
C ILE A 3 8.21 -41.04 2.60
N ILE A 4 7.76 -41.63 3.71
CA ILE A 4 6.80 -40.99 4.64
C ILE A 4 7.43 -39.75 5.28
N ASN A 5 8.72 -39.79 5.63
CA ASN A 5 9.43 -38.64 6.18
C ASN A 5 9.56 -37.48 5.17
N LEU A 6 9.75 -37.78 3.88
CA LEU A 6 9.78 -36.76 2.83
C LEU A 6 8.42 -36.07 2.65
N PHE A 7 7.32 -36.83 2.70
CA PHE A 7 5.97 -36.27 2.64
C PHE A 7 5.65 -35.37 3.84
N ILE A 8 6.09 -35.74 5.05
CA ILE A 8 5.88 -34.92 6.25
C ILE A 8 6.63 -33.59 6.14
N ILE A 9 7.88 -33.60 5.66
CA ILE A 9 8.65 -32.37 5.43
C ILE A 9 7.96 -31.48 4.40
N LEU A 10 7.46 -32.07 3.31
CA LEU A 10 6.77 -31.34 2.24
C LEU A 10 5.46 -30.72 2.73
N ILE A 11 4.68 -31.45 3.52
CA ILE A 11 3.42 -30.95 4.13
C ILE A 11 3.71 -29.81 5.11
N VAL A 12 4.76 -29.90 5.93
CA VAL A 12 5.15 -28.83 6.87
C VAL A 12 5.61 -27.58 6.11
N SER A 13 6.37 -27.73 5.02
CA SER A 13 6.75 -26.58 4.19
C SER A 13 5.56 -25.93 3.46
N VAL A 14 4.60 -26.72 2.98
CA VAL A 14 3.40 -26.19 2.29
C VAL A 14 2.43 -25.53 3.26
N SER A 15 2.28 -26.08 4.47
CA SER A 15 1.43 -25.48 5.52
C SER A 15 2.04 -24.21 6.13
N SER A 16 3.38 -24.08 6.12
CA SER A 16 4.05 -22.84 6.49
C SER A 16 3.80 -21.71 5.48
N TYR A 17 3.65 -22.04 4.19
CA TYR A 17 3.27 -21.10 3.12
C TYR A 17 1.77 -20.77 3.09
N ALA A 18 0.92 -21.64 3.66
CA ALA A 18 -0.53 -21.45 3.69
C ALA A 18 -1.01 -20.47 4.76
N ASN A 19 -0.12 -19.97 5.64
CA ASN A 19 -0.38 -18.78 6.45
C ASN A 19 -0.33 -17.55 5.55
N SER A 20 -1.37 -17.42 4.74
CA SER A 20 -1.76 -16.20 4.05
C SER A 20 -1.57 -15.00 4.97
N VAL A 21 -0.71 -14.08 4.55
CA VAL A 21 -0.57 -12.74 5.12
C VAL A 21 -1.98 -12.18 5.18
N LYS A 22 -2.55 -12.06 6.39
CA LYS A 22 -3.82 -11.36 6.58
C LYS A 22 -3.54 -9.91 6.26
N PHE A 23 -3.80 -9.54 5.01
CA PHE A 23 -3.78 -8.15 4.61
C PHE A 23 -4.76 -7.40 5.49
N LEU A 24 -4.29 -6.28 6.07
CA LEU A 24 -4.97 -5.38 7.00
C LEU A 24 -6.42 -5.14 6.56
N ARG A 25 -7.33 -6.02 6.98
CA ARG A 25 -8.76 -5.84 6.73
C ARG A 25 -9.28 -4.98 7.86
N ARG A 26 -9.19 -3.67 7.63
CA ARG A 26 -9.69 -2.63 8.51
C ARG A 26 -11.22 -2.65 8.49
N ASP A 27 -11.86 -2.71 9.66
CA ASP A 27 -13.29 -2.37 9.85
C ASP A 27 -13.42 -0.89 10.25
N VAL A 28 -12.80 0.00 9.48
CA VAL A 28 -12.95 1.44 9.69
C VAL A 28 -13.41 2.08 8.40
N THR A 29 -14.64 2.53 8.43
CA THR A 29 -15.28 3.28 7.35
C THR A 29 -14.93 4.75 7.49
N ALA A 30 -14.20 5.30 6.52
CA ALA A 30 -14.02 6.75 6.40
C ALA A 30 -15.14 7.31 5.52
N ASN A 31 -16.09 8.04 6.11
CA ASN A 31 -17.19 8.71 5.39
C ASN A 31 -16.83 10.17 5.04
N ASN A 32 -15.57 10.43 4.69
CA ASN A 32 -14.97 11.76 4.76
C ASN A 32 -15.65 12.81 3.87
N GLU A 33 -16.09 12.45 2.66
CA GLU A 33 -16.61 13.43 1.70
C GLU A 33 -18.04 13.89 2.02
N GLU A 34 -18.84 13.02 2.64
CA GLU A 34 -20.20 13.34 3.09
C GLU A 34 -20.18 13.97 4.49
N LEU A 35 -19.28 13.53 5.38
CA LEU A 35 -19.10 14.11 6.71
C LEU A 35 -18.59 15.55 6.68
N LEU A 36 -17.68 15.88 5.76
CA LEU A 36 -17.21 17.25 5.55
C LEU A 36 -18.35 18.19 5.12
N LYS A 37 -19.33 17.70 4.35
CA LYS A 37 -20.46 18.54 3.91
C LYS A 37 -21.48 18.80 5.01
N ILE A 38 -21.62 17.89 5.97
CA ILE A 38 -22.66 17.96 7.01
C ILE A 38 -22.28 18.89 8.17
N ASN A 39 -20.99 19.08 8.45
CA ASN A 39 -20.53 19.72 9.69
C ASN A 39 -19.80 21.05 9.51
N LEU A 40 -19.70 21.58 8.29
CA LEU A 40 -19.08 22.90 8.04
C LEU A 40 -20.14 24.00 8.01
N SER A 41 -19.77 25.21 8.44
CA SER A 41 -20.60 26.39 8.15
C SER A 41 -20.68 26.60 6.64
N GLU A 42 -21.76 27.23 6.20
CA GLU A 42 -21.98 27.47 4.77
C GLU A 42 -20.84 28.29 4.14
N GLU A 43 -20.32 29.27 4.88
CA GLU A 43 -19.20 30.11 4.45
C GLU A 43 -17.91 29.30 4.27
N CYS A 44 -17.61 28.42 5.22
CA CYS A 44 -16.45 27.54 5.14
C CYS A 44 -16.59 26.53 3.98
N ARG A 45 -17.78 25.93 3.82
CA ARG A 45 -18.07 25.03 2.71
C ARG A 45 -17.84 25.71 1.35
N MET A 46 -18.34 26.94 1.20
CA MET A 46 -18.11 27.73 -0.02
C MET A 46 -16.64 28.08 -0.23
N GLU A 47 -15.89 28.42 0.82
CA GLU A 47 -14.45 28.66 0.72
C GLU A 47 -13.72 27.40 0.23
N TYR A 48 -14.04 26.24 0.83
CA TYR A 48 -13.44 24.97 0.47
C TYR A 48 -13.74 24.58 -1.00
N GLU A 49 -15.00 24.61 -1.40
CA GLU A 49 -15.45 24.19 -2.75
C GLU A 49 -14.93 25.10 -3.86
N ASN A 50 -14.78 26.41 -3.61
CA ASN A 50 -14.29 27.37 -4.59
C ASN A 50 -12.77 27.58 -4.54
N SER A 51 -12.06 26.91 -3.62
CA SER A 51 -10.63 27.06 -3.46
C SER A 51 -9.87 26.42 -4.61
N GLU A 52 -8.89 27.15 -5.14
CA GLU A 52 -7.94 26.60 -6.11
C GLU A 52 -7.00 25.52 -5.53
N TYR A 53 -7.06 25.28 -4.21
CA TYR A 53 -6.30 24.27 -3.47
C TYR A 53 -7.09 22.98 -3.23
N ILE A 54 -8.36 22.91 -3.65
CA ILE A 54 -9.15 21.66 -3.58
C ILE A 54 -8.45 20.52 -4.33
N LYS A 55 -7.72 20.84 -5.40
CA LYS A 55 -6.91 19.88 -6.18
C LYS A 55 -5.73 19.28 -5.40
N CYS A 56 -5.35 19.87 -4.27
CA CYS A 56 -4.34 19.34 -3.36
C CYS A 56 -4.95 18.38 -2.32
N SER A 57 -6.25 18.12 -2.36
CA SER A 57 -6.89 17.04 -1.60
C SER A 57 -7.71 16.13 -2.51
N PRO A 58 -7.11 15.55 -3.56
CA PRO A 58 -7.87 14.83 -4.56
C PRO A 58 -8.29 13.43 -4.10
N SER A 59 -9.35 12.91 -4.72
CA SER A 59 -9.65 11.48 -4.74
C SER A 59 -8.91 10.84 -5.92
N ILE A 60 -7.98 9.93 -5.63
CA ILE A 60 -7.16 9.27 -6.66
C ILE A 60 -7.82 7.97 -7.09
N THR A 61 -8.06 7.82 -8.40
CA THR A 61 -8.70 6.67 -9.01
C THR A 61 -7.89 6.17 -10.21
N LEU A 62 -8.22 4.99 -10.72
CA LEU A 62 -7.56 4.43 -11.91
C LEU A 62 -7.67 5.32 -13.15
N THR A 63 -8.73 6.14 -13.26
CA THR A 63 -8.95 6.98 -14.43
C THR A 63 -8.23 8.32 -14.34
N ASN A 64 -7.92 8.80 -13.13
CA ASN A 64 -7.34 10.13 -12.92
C ASN A 64 -5.93 10.13 -12.31
N TYR A 65 -5.37 8.97 -11.94
CA TYR A 65 -4.13 8.93 -11.17
C TYR A 65 -2.98 9.68 -11.86
N LYS A 66 -2.82 9.60 -13.18
CA LYS A 66 -1.69 10.27 -13.86
C LYS A 66 -1.67 11.78 -13.62
N ASP A 67 -2.80 12.43 -13.82
CA ASP A 67 -2.92 13.88 -13.66
C ASP A 67 -2.88 14.26 -12.18
N THR A 68 -3.65 13.56 -11.35
CA THR A 68 -3.74 13.78 -9.91
C THR A 68 -2.39 13.57 -9.22
N CYS A 69 -1.65 12.52 -9.62
CA CYS A 69 -0.32 12.20 -9.10
C CYS A 69 0.73 13.25 -9.51
N SER A 70 0.51 13.95 -10.62
CA SER A 70 1.33 15.10 -11.03
C SER A 70 0.98 16.35 -10.22
N ASP A 71 -0.32 16.61 -10.03
CA ASP A 71 -0.80 17.78 -9.29
C ASP A 71 -0.35 17.79 -7.83
N PHE A 72 -0.45 16.68 -7.09
CA PHE A 72 -0.02 16.69 -5.67
C PHE A 72 1.49 16.91 -5.50
N LYS A 73 2.30 16.48 -6.48
CA LYS A 73 3.76 16.71 -6.51
C LYS A 73 4.13 18.12 -6.96
N SER A 74 3.17 18.90 -7.46
CA SER A 74 3.41 20.29 -7.85
C SER A 74 3.86 21.14 -6.67
N GLU A 75 4.70 22.15 -6.95
CA GLU A 75 5.16 23.09 -5.93
C GLU A 75 3.99 23.74 -5.18
N LYS A 76 2.89 24.03 -5.89
CA LYS A 76 1.67 24.59 -5.28
C LYS A 76 1.13 23.70 -4.17
N CYS A 77 0.95 22.40 -4.42
CA CYS A 77 0.42 21.49 -3.42
C CYS A 77 1.45 21.20 -2.31
N GLN A 78 2.73 21.08 -2.65
CA GLN A 78 3.79 20.93 -1.64
C GLN A 78 3.87 22.14 -0.69
N ASN A 79 3.59 23.36 -1.17
CA ASN A 79 3.49 24.54 -0.32
C ASN A 79 2.17 24.61 0.46
N PHE A 80 1.08 24.06 -0.07
CA PHE A 80 -0.17 23.90 0.64
C PHE A 80 -0.01 23.00 1.88
N TYR A 81 0.60 21.82 1.73
CA TYR A 81 0.74 20.86 2.84
C TYR A 81 1.62 21.32 4.01
N LYS A 82 2.45 22.36 3.81
CA LYS A 82 3.24 22.95 4.89
C LYS A 82 2.38 23.72 5.89
N ASP A 83 1.30 24.34 5.42
CA ASP A 83 0.37 25.12 6.23
C ASP A 83 -1.00 25.22 5.54
N PRO A 84 -1.81 24.14 5.56
CA PRO A 84 -3.07 24.09 4.83
C PRO A 84 -4.08 25.15 5.28
N LEU A 85 -4.12 25.43 6.58
CA LEU A 85 -5.10 26.34 7.20
C LEU A 85 -4.90 27.80 6.77
N LYS A 86 -3.69 28.17 6.33
CA LYS A 86 -3.42 29.47 5.71
C LYS A 86 -4.27 29.73 4.47
N TYR A 87 -4.63 28.68 3.73
CA TYR A 87 -5.38 28.78 2.48
C TYR A 87 -6.90 28.66 2.69
N TYR A 88 -7.34 28.40 3.92
CA TYR A 88 -8.75 28.32 4.31
C TYR A 88 -9.02 29.19 5.56
N PRO A 89 -8.84 30.52 5.47
CA PRO A 89 -8.97 31.41 6.62
C PRO A 89 -10.37 31.43 7.26
N ILE A 90 -11.44 31.12 6.52
CA ILE A 90 -12.80 30.99 7.08
C ILE A 90 -12.93 29.65 7.81
N CYS A 91 -12.36 28.57 7.26
CA CYS A 91 -12.44 27.24 7.87
C CYS A 91 -11.43 26.98 8.99
N LYS A 92 -10.39 27.80 9.17
CA LYS A 92 -9.25 27.50 10.06
C LYS A 92 -9.63 27.18 11.51
N ASP A 93 -10.72 27.78 12.00
CA ASP A 93 -11.21 27.63 13.38
C ASP A 93 -12.22 26.47 13.51
N SER A 94 -12.57 25.81 12.40
CA SER A 94 -13.41 24.61 12.40
C SER A 94 -12.67 23.44 13.05
N PRO A 95 -13.24 22.79 14.08
CA PRO A 95 -12.60 21.63 14.72
C PRO A 95 -12.23 20.52 13.74
N ILE A 96 -13.05 20.31 12.70
CA ILE A 96 -12.82 19.28 11.68
C ILE A 96 -11.61 19.62 10.81
N PHE A 97 -11.43 20.89 10.44
CA PHE A 97 -10.25 21.33 9.69
C PHE A 97 -8.99 21.22 10.53
N ALA A 98 -9.04 21.62 11.80
CA ALA A 98 -7.92 21.47 12.71
C ALA A 98 -7.49 20.00 12.86
N GLU A 99 -8.45 19.08 12.90
CA GLU A 99 -8.20 17.64 13.01
C GLU A 99 -7.64 17.03 11.72
N ILE A 100 -8.19 17.38 10.55
CA ILE A 100 -7.77 16.84 9.25
C ILE A 100 -6.41 17.41 8.82
N TYR A 101 -6.16 18.67 9.12
CA TYR A 101 -4.93 19.37 8.71
C TYR A 101 -3.85 19.40 9.79
N GLN A 102 -4.01 18.64 10.88
CA GLN A 102 -2.92 18.47 11.84
C GLN A 102 -1.71 17.78 11.18
N PRO A 103 -0.47 18.05 11.63
CA PRO A 103 0.74 17.57 10.96
C PRO A 103 0.79 16.05 10.75
N THR A 104 0.36 15.27 11.74
CA THR A 104 0.36 13.80 11.66
C THR A 104 -0.64 13.28 10.62
N MET A 105 -1.81 13.92 10.50
CA MET A 105 -2.81 13.54 9.52
C MET A 105 -2.35 13.91 8.10
N ILE A 106 -1.77 15.09 7.93
CA ILE A 106 -1.17 15.51 6.65
C ILE A 106 -0.08 14.52 6.22
N LYS A 107 0.80 14.11 7.14
CA LYS A 107 1.82 13.10 6.86
C LYS A 107 1.18 11.79 6.37
N THR A 108 0.12 11.32 7.02
CA THR A 108 -0.63 10.10 6.62
C THR A 108 -1.26 10.24 5.24
N ILE A 109 -1.88 11.38 4.94
CA ILE A 109 -2.47 11.66 3.62
C ILE A 109 -1.39 11.63 2.54
N LEU A 110 -0.25 12.30 2.77
CA LEU A 110 0.86 12.33 1.83
C LEU A 110 1.44 10.95 1.57
N GLN A 111 1.63 10.14 2.60
CA GLN A 111 2.09 8.74 2.44
C GLN A 111 1.08 7.89 1.66
N THR A 112 -0.21 8.15 1.85
CA THR A 112 -1.28 7.48 1.10
C THR A 112 -1.21 7.87 -0.38
N TYR A 113 -1.07 9.16 -0.69
CA TYR A 113 -0.86 9.63 -2.07
C TYR A 113 0.41 9.07 -2.69
N ASP A 114 1.53 9.08 -1.96
CA ASP A 114 2.77 8.48 -2.43
C ASP A 114 2.60 6.99 -2.74
N THR A 115 1.83 6.26 -1.94
CA THR A 115 1.52 4.84 -2.17
C THR A 115 0.60 4.63 -3.36
N LEU A 116 -0.44 5.44 -3.53
CA LEU A 116 -1.38 5.35 -4.66
C LEU A 116 -0.72 5.74 -5.98
N CYS A 117 0.31 6.58 -5.94
CA CYS A 117 1.00 7.11 -7.11
C CYS A 117 2.29 6.39 -7.49
N GLN A 118 2.58 5.23 -6.90
CA GLN A 118 3.77 4.46 -7.23
C GLN A 118 3.64 3.85 -8.63
N THR A 119 4.72 3.95 -9.39
CA THR A 119 4.84 3.36 -10.72
C THR A 119 6.08 2.51 -10.83
N ASP A 120 6.01 1.50 -11.67
CA ASP A 120 7.13 0.62 -12.02
C ASP A 120 8.16 1.35 -12.90
N GLU A 121 9.14 0.60 -13.40
CA GLU A 121 10.19 1.05 -14.29
C GLU A 121 9.66 1.56 -15.64
N ASN A 122 8.48 1.11 -16.08
CA ASN A 122 7.86 1.47 -17.35
C ASN A 122 6.87 2.63 -17.21
N GLY A 123 6.60 3.10 -15.99
CA GLY A 123 5.63 4.15 -15.71
C GLY A 123 4.20 3.64 -15.51
N GLU A 124 4.01 2.32 -15.39
CA GLU A 124 2.72 1.70 -15.08
C GLU A 124 2.51 1.61 -13.57
N LEU A 125 1.25 1.57 -13.09
CA LEU A 125 0.95 1.52 -11.66
C LEU A 125 1.56 0.29 -10.99
N CYS A 126 2.13 0.48 -9.81
CA CYS A 126 2.60 -0.64 -8.99
C CYS A 126 1.43 -1.55 -8.58
N PRO A 127 1.63 -2.87 -8.52
CA PRO A 127 0.60 -3.83 -8.11
C PRO A 127 -0.10 -3.47 -6.80
N PHE A 128 0.65 -2.97 -5.82
CA PHE A 128 0.09 -2.55 -4.54
C PHE A 128 -0.82 -1.32 -4.67
N SER A 129 -0.41 -0.30 -5.43
CA SER A 129 -1.23 0.88 -5.73
C SER A 129 -2.52 0.51 -6.45
N LEU A 130 -2.42 -0.39 -7.44
CA LEU A 130 -3.57 -0.92 -8.18
C LEU A 130 -4.54 -1.67 -7.25
N HIS A 131 -4.01 -2.46 -6.33
CA HIS A 131 -4.82 -3.17 -5.33
C HIS A 131 -5.61 -2.21 -4.45
N LEU A 132 -4.97 -1.15 -3.94
CA LEU A 132 -5.64 -0.13 -3.12
C LEU A 132 -6.74 0.61 -3.89
N MET A 133 -6.54 0.90 -5.17
CA MET A 133 -7.56 1.58 -5.99
C MET A 133 -8.71 0.68 -6.43
N THR A 134 -8.51 -0.64 -6.47
CA THR A 134 -9.52 -1.60 -6.97
C THR A 134 -10.26 -2.34 -5.86
N ASN A 135 -9.80 -2.24 -4.61
CA ASN A 135 -10.34 -3.00 -3.48
C ASN A 135 -10.41 -4.53 -3.73
N ASN A 136 -9.52 -5.06 -4.58
CA ASN A 136 -9.51 -6.48 -4.93
C ASN A 136 -8.89 -7.32 -3.81
N SER A 137 -9.57 -8.35 -3.29
CA SER A 137 -9.18 -9.10 -2.07
C SER A 137 -7.93 -10.02 -2.15
N GLY A 138 -7.06 -9.90 -3.16
CA GLY A 138 -5.95 -10.82 -3.45
C GLY A 138 -4.60 -10.53 -2.76
N GLY A 139 -4.56 -10.26 -1.45
CA GLY A 139 -3.41 -9.65 -0.76
C GLY A 139 -2.04 -10.33 -0.93
N ALA A 140 -1.94 -11.67 -0.90
CA ALA A 140 -0.65 -12.36 -1.04
C ALA A 140 -0.09 -12.32 -2.47
N ASP A 141 -0.97 -12.41 -3.47
CA ASP A 141 -0.59 -12.35 -4.89
C ASP A 141 -0.10 -10.94 -5.27
N VAL A 142 -0.62 -9.92 -4.59
CA VAL A 142 -0.25 -8.51 -4.82
C VAL A 142 1.20 -8.25 -4.42
N LEU A 143 1.66 -8.75 -3.27
CA LEU A 143 3.05 -8.54 -2.84
C LEU A 143 4.03 -9.31 -3.72
N ASN A 144 3.71 -10.54 -4.13
CA ASN A 144 4.52 -11.28 -5.09
C ASN A 144 4.60 -10.57 -6.45
N ALA A 145 3.51 -9.94 -6.91
CA ALA A 145 3.53 -9.11 -8.11
C ALA A 145 4.37 -7.84 -7.89
N GLN A 146 4.25 -7.18 -6.74
CA GLN A 146 5.04 -6.00 -6.37
C GLN A 146 6.55 -6.29 -6.45
N CYS A 147 6.98 -7.46 -5.94
CA CYS A 147 8.35 -7.94 -5.96
C CYS A 147 8.97 -8.08 -7.36
N LYS A 148 8.19 -8.03 -8.44
CA LYS A 148 8.71 -8.08 -9.80
C LYS A 148 9.30 -6.75 -10.27
N SER A 149 8.97 -5.64 -9.62
CA SER A 149 9.50 -4.31 -9.93
C SER A 149 10.33 -3.81 -8.75
N LYS A 150 11.62 -3.57 -8.99
CA LYS A 150 12.53 -3.07 -7.96
C LYS A 150 12.07 -1.70 -7.48
N LYS A 151 11.68 -0.82 -8.41
CA LYS A 151 11.19 0.52 -8.10
C LYS A 151 9.93 0.47 -7.24
N CYS A 152 8.99 -0.41 -7.55
CA CYS A 152 7.78 -0.60 -6.75
C CYS A 152 8.10 -1.15 -5.35
N THR A 153 8.95 -2.17 -5.24
CA THR A 153 9.38 -2.74 -3.95
C THR A 153 10.05 -1.69 -3.07
N GLU A 154 11.07 -0.99 -3.58
CA GLU A 154 11.84 0.00 -2.82
C GLU A 154 10.98 1.19 -2.39
N SER A 155 10.11 1.67 -3.29
CA SER A 155 9.20 2.80 -2.99
C SER A 155 8.22 2.44 -1.88
N LEU A 156 7.66 1.22 -1.91
CA LEU A 156 6.71 0.76 -0.90
C LEU A 156 7.37 0.58 0.47
N ILE A 157 8.56 -0.03 0.50
CA ILE A 157 9.36 -0.17 1.73
C ILE A 157 9.61 1.22 2.33
N LYS A 158 10.02 2.19 1.51
CA LYS A 158 10.31 3.55 1.98
C LYS A 158 9.10 4.17 2.68
N VAL A 159 7.93 4.12 2.06
CA VAL A 159 6.71 4.69 2.65
C VAL A 159 6.38 4.04 3.99
N TYR A 160 6.37 2.71 4.05
CA TYR A 160 5.98 1.99 5.27
C TYR A 160 7.03 2.08 6.39
N LYS A 161 8.32 2.24 6.08
CA LYS A 161 9.34 2.54 7.10
C LYS A 161 9.09 3.88 7.79
N ASP A 162 8.54 4.86 7.07
CA ASP A 162 8.28 6.19 7.58
C ASP A 162 6.95 6.31 8.36
N VAL A 163 6.10 5.28 8.35
CA VAL A 163 4.85 5.24 9.13
C VAL A 163 5.18 5.05 10.62
N SER A 164 4.76 5.98 11.48
CA SER A 164 4.96 5.89 12.94
C SER A 164 3.72 5.41 13.68
N ILE A 165 3.89 4.96 14.93
CA ILE A 165 2.78 4.55 15.80
C ILE A 165 1.80 5.70 16.08
N ASP A 166 2.30 6.94 16.15
CA ASP A 166 1.48 8.14 16.36
C ASP A 166 0.46 8.35 15.25
N GLN A 167 0.75 7.90 14.02
CA GLN A 167 -0.21 7.99 12.91
C GLN A 167 -1.41 7.07 13.13
N TYR A 168 -1.19 5.88 13.69
CA TYR A 168 -2.29 4.98 14.07
C TYR A 168 -3.13 5.58 15.19
N ALA A 169 -2.48 6.06 16.27
CA ALA A 169 -3.18 6.70 17.39
C ALA A 169 -3.97 7.94 16.93
N THR A 170 -3.40 8.75 16.04
CA THR A 170 -4.07 9.93 15.46
C THR A 170 -5.31 9.51 14.69
N LEU A 171 -5.21 8.47 13.86
CA LEU A 171 -6.36 7.93 13.13
C LEU A 171 -7.44 7.44 14.10
N GLU A 172 -7.12 6.65 15.13
CA GLU A 172 -8.10 6.16 16.12
C GLU A 172 -8.80 7.28 16.89
N SER A 173 -8.03 8.32 17.25
CA SER A 173 -8.56 9.48 17.97
C SER A 173 -9.39 10.42 17.10
N SER A 174 -9.38 10.23 15.78
CA SER A 174 -10.07 11.08 14.83
C SER A 174 -11.59 10.93 14.98
N SER A 175 -12.29 12.06 15.06
CA SER A 175 -13.76 12.11 15.03
C SER A 175 -14.36 11.57 13.73
N GLN A 176 -13.54 11.45 12.68
CA GLN A 176 -13.94 10.96 11.35
C GLN A 176 -13.79 9.44 11.20
N THR A 177 -13.30 8.75 12.22
CA THR A 177 -13.11 7.30 12.18
C THR A 177 -13.70 6.62 13.41
N THR A 178 -13.93 5.32 13.29
CA THR A 178 -14.40 4.48 14.39
C THR A 178 -13.50 3.25 14.49
N GLY A 179 -13.45 2.63 15.67
CA GLY A 179 -12.65 1.42 15.92
C GLY A 179 -11.23 1.70 16.42
N SER A 180 -10.44 0.63 16.53
CA SER A 180 -9.06 0.66 17.03
C SER A 180 -8.19 -0.34 16.26
N PHE A 181 -6.91 -0.03 16.10
CA PHE A 181 -5.88 -0.92 15.60
C PHE A 181 -5.46 -1.88 16.71
N THR A 182 -5.41 -3.15 16.35
CA THR A 182 -4.80 -4.18 17.19
C THR A 182 -3.27 -4.08 17.12
N TYR A 183 -2.57 -4.76 18.04
CA TYR A 183 -1.12 -4.87 17.95
C TYR A 183 -0.72 -5.57 16.65
N GLU A 184 -1.49 -6.56 16.23
CA GLU A 184 -1.33 -7.30 14.98
C GLU A 184 -1.43 -6.36 13.76
N ASP A 185 -2.34 -5.38 13.77
CA ASP A 185 -2.46 -4.39 12.69
C ASP A 185 -1.22 -3.50 12.60
N ILE A 186 -0.70 -3.08 13.76
CA ILE A 186 0.50 -2.24 13.83
C ILE A 186 1.74 -3.05 13.41
N SER A 187 1.81 -4.33 13.80
CA SER A 187 2.95 -5.21 13.47
C SER A 187 2.93 -5.73 12.04
N ALA A 188 1.76 -5.83 11.39
CA ALA A 188 1.62 -6.28 10.00
C ALA A 188 2.45 -5.44 9.02
N LYS A 189 2.70 -4.17 9.36
CA LYS A 189 3.63 -3.31 8.61
C LYS A 189 5.04 -3.90 8.57
N ASN A 190 5.55 -4.39 9.69
CA ASN A 190 6.89 -4.95 9.78
C ASN A 190 6.96 -6.29 9.03
N GLU A 191 5.88 -7.07 9.04
CA GLU A 191 5.77 -8.29 8.24
C GLU A 191 5.80 -7.99 6.73
N LEU A 192 5.06 -6.97 6.30
CA LEU A 192 5.08 -6.47 4.92
C LEU A 192 6.50 -6.03 4.51
N ILE A 193 7.17 -5.22 5.34
CA ILE A 193 8.54 -4.78 5.07
C ILE A 193 9.48 -5.99 4.99
N SER A 194 9.40 -6.92 5.94
CA SER A 194 10.21 -8.14 5.97
C SER A 194 10.03 -9.00 4.72
N MET A 195 8.80 -9.15 4.24
CA MET A 195 8.50 -9.87 2.99
C MET A 195 9.13 -9.17 1.78
N LEU A 196 8.99 -7.85 1.68
CA LEU A 196 9.54 -7.06 0.57
C LEU A 196 11.09 -7.02 0.60
N GLU A 197 11.69 -7.07 1.78
CA GLU A 197 13.15 -7.11 1.96
C GLU A 197 13.75 -8.51 1.81
N SER A 198 12.91 -9.56 1.77
CA SER A 198 13.37 -10.93 1.68
C SER A 198 14.18 -11.19 0.40
N ASN A 199 15.15 -12.11 0.49
CA ASN A 199 15.90 -12.58 -0.69
C ASN A 199 14.98 -13.14 -1.78
N GLU A 200 13.84 -13.72 -1.39
CA GLU A 200 12.85 -14.26 -2.31
C GLU A 200 12.22 -13.14 -3.15
N CYS A 201 11.72 -12.08 -2.50
CA CYS A 201 11.21 -10.89 -3.20
C CYS A 201 12.29 -10.25 -4.08
N GLN A 202 13.50 -10.05 -3.53
CA GLN A 202 14.60 -9.42 -4.26
C GLN A 202 15.03 -10.22 -5.49
N SER A 203 14.94 -11.55 -5.44
CA SER A 203 15.27 -12.43 -6.56
C SER A 203 14.26 -12.34 -7.72
N LEU A 204 13.04 -11.84 -7.46
CA LEU A 204 11.99 -11.68 -8.45
C LEU A 204 12.06 -10.35 -9.21
N HIS A 205 12.85 -9.39 -8.74
CA HIS A 205 13.04 -8.13 -9.44
C HIS A 205 13.41 -8.42 -10.89
N SER A 206 12.57 -7.98 -11.82
CA SER A 206 12.76 -8.20 -13.25
C SER A 206 14.09 -7.57 -13.63
N THR A 207 15.11 -8.40 -13.77
CA THR A 207 16.33 -7.99 -14.43
C THR A 207 15.93 -7.85 -15.89
N SER A 208 15.98 -6.63 -16.41
CA SER A 208 15.90 -6.36 -17.86
C SER A 208 17.05 -7.00 -18.63
N ASP A 209 17.92 -7.77 -17.96
CA ASP A 209 18.77 -8.74 -18.60
C ASP A 209 17.92 -9.95 -18.96
N THR A 210 17.65 -10.12 -20.25
CA THR A 210 17.27 -11.38 -20.88
C THR A 210 18.15 -12.53 -20.37
N THR A 211 17.83 -13.08 -19.21
CA THR A 211 18.37 -14.34 -18.75
C THR A 211 17.52 -15.38 -19.44
N THR A 212 18.05 -15.86 -20.57
CA THR A 212 17.62 -17.13 -21.13
C THR A 212 17.62 -18.12 -19.96
N VAL A 213 16.44 -18.54 -19.51
CA VAL A 213 16.33 -19.57 -18.49
C VAL A 213 16.97 -20.80 -19.10
N LYS A 214 18.22 -21.05 -18.75
CA LYS A 214 18.93 -22.28 -19.08
C LYS A 214 18.27 -23.32 -18.20
N THR A 215 17.15 -23.87 -18.69
CA THR A 215 16.46 -24.98 -18.04
C THR A 215 17.51 -26.06 -17.78
N ASN A 216 17.83 -26.24 -16.49
CA ASN A 216 18.87 -27.16 -16.08
C ASN A 216 18.35 -28.56 -16.36
N THR A 217 18.73 -29.09 -17.51
CA THR A 217 18.25 -30.35 -18.12
C THR A 217 18.39 -31.51 -17.14
N THR A 218 19.34 -31.39 -16.21
CA THR A 218 19.61 -32.33 -15.12
C THR A 218 18.43 -32.53 -14.18
N LEU A 219 17.63 -31.49 -13.87
CA LEU A 219 16.48 -31.62 -12.97
C LEU A 219 15.32 -32.39 -13.63
N LEU A 220 15.06 -32.12 -14.92
CA LEU A 220 14.08 -32.84 -15.74
C LEU A 220 14.50 -34.31 -15.94
N VAL A 221 15.78 -34.57 -16.17
CA VAL A 221 16.33 -35.94 -16.27
C VAL A 221 16.21 -36.68 -14.93
N LEU A 222 16.49 -36.03 -13.80
CA LEU A 222 16.31 -36.62 -12.46
C LEU A 222 14.85 -36.93 -12.15
N LEU A 223 13.92 -36.03 -12.48
CA LEU A 223 12.48 -36.27 -12.31
C LEU A 223 11.98 -37.43 -13.19
N SER A 224 12.48 -37.51 -14.42
CA SER A 224 12.15 -38.59 -15.36
C SER A 224 12.69 -39.94 -14.88
N LEU A 225 13.92 -39.99 -14.34
CA LEU A 225 14.49 -41.20 -13.74
C LEU A 225 13.71 -41.64 -12.49
N LEU A 226 13.29 -40.68 -11.65
CA LEU A 226 12.48 -40.98 -10.47
C LEU A 226 11.12 -41.56 -10.84
N LEU A 227 10.46 -41.02 -11.86
CA LEU A 227 9.20 -41.56 -12.37
C LEU A 227 9.38 -42.98 -12.93
N LEU A 228 10.47 -43.24 -13.67
CA LEU A 228 10.76 -44.58 -14.18
C LEU A 228 11.00 -45.61 -13.06
N LEU A 229 11.58 -45.21 -11.94
CA LEU A 229 11.77 -46.06 -10.77
C LEU A 229 10.49 -46.31 -9.96
N PHE A 230 9.42 -45.54 -10.19
CA PHE A 230 8.12 -45.73 -9.53
C PHE A 230 7.16 -46.62 -10.33
N PHE A 231 7.36 -46.78 -11.63
CA PHE A 231 6.50 -47.58 -12.51
C PHE A 231 7.09 -48.96 -12.86
N HIS A 232 8.23 -49.32 -12.26
CA HIS A 232 8.85 -50.64 -12.39
C HIS A 232 9.12 -51.24 -11.01
#